data_AF-A0A975A8H0-F1
#
_entry.id   AF-A0A975A8H0-F1
#
_cell.length_a   1.000
_cell.length_b   1.000
_cell.length_c   1.000
_cell.angle_alpha   90.00
_cell.angle_beta   90.00
_cell.angle_gamma   90.00
#
_symmetry.space_group_name_H-M   'P 1'
#
loop_
_entity.id
_entity.type
_entity.pdbx_description
1 polymer ?
#
loop_
_entity_poly.entity_id
_entity_poly.type
_entity_poly.pdbx_seq_one_letter_code
_entity_poly.pdbx_strand_id
1 'polypeptide(L)'
;MSWDGKNFDRPLIMLDFETPQDAIKNNNYKPDEDVEPFIKENMTSEQLILVLRNKGMTKEACDFMSYCVNRRVGVWWAYSCVDAVNTEIEEEQKKCPLTFEEKVKKDVEQKMAGWKDTSELDAIKDQYLNKADSFKAKLDQLNGPEATDPNDPLKKIQDLLKQKSKNSNLDSSMSELESVIASIDPEQRRAAQNILDKTYANYEAKHGIHPFKEIEEKLKKAVMPEPMPEDTTMKDQFYGKIQEKIDSIKQYIENTMGKHFPLDIPGLPKKASREKIDEALFAVKRWILTPTDENGKIALDSHKPAVQEPEGVCALAAYWSCANLTPGEKTQLIAPPGLYSVGVKNTVFMCAMKKGGSKKYAERYEEYFNIGIDCVSGVKTWDKEWKKKPAESVEEDDSNGLNSAYGFGR
;
A
#
# COMPACT_ATOMS: atom_id res chain seq x y z
N MET A 1 -3.86 -18.08 27.85
CA MET A 1 -2.69 -18.72 27.21
C MET A 1 -1.48 -18.43 28.08
N SER A 2 -0.77 -19.46 28.55
CA SER A 2 0.59 -19.30 29.06
C SER A 2 1.54 -19.12 27.88
N TRP A 3 2.52 -18.21 28.02
CA TRP A 3 3.66 -18.14 27.11
C TRP A 3 4.57 -19.35 27.39
N ASP A 4 5.16 -19.95 26.35
CA ASP A 4 5.85 -21.24 26.43
C ASP A 4 7.37 -21.13 26.69
N GLY A 5 7.87 -19.91 26.93
CA GLY A 5 9.26 -19.65 27.28
C GLY A 5 10.23 -19.62 26.11
N LYS A 6 9.74 -19.69 24.85
CA LYS A 6 10.60 -19.59 23.67
C LYS A 6 11.03 -18.15 23.42
N ASN A 7 12.30 -17.87 23.72
CA ASN A 7 13.03 -16.70 23.24
C ASN A 7 13.44 -16.91 21.76
N PHE A 8 14.08 -15.90 21.14
CA PHE A 8 14.79 -16.12 19.88
C PHE A 8 16.04 -17.02 20.09
N ASP A 9 16.50 -17.68 19.02
CA ASP A 9 17.75 -18.45 19.03
C ASP A 9 19.01 -17.60 19.33
N ARG A 10 18.89 -16.27 19.24
CA ARG A 10 19.93 -15.27 19.49
C ARG A 10 19.31 -14.02 20.14
N PRO A 11 19.92 -13.42 21.17
CA PRO A 11 19.40 -12.22 21.82
C PRO A 11 19.41 -11.01 20.89
N LEU A 12 18.45 -10.10 21.06
CA LEU A 12 18.30 -8.87 20.27
C LEU A 12 19.21 -7.74 20.77
N ILE A 13 20.53 -7.91 20.56
CA ILE A 13 21.59 -7.06 21.16
C ILE A 13 21.62 -5.59 20.70
N MET A 14 20.89 -5.19 19.65
CA MET A 14 20.86 -3.81 19.12
C MET A 14 19.53 -3.07 19.43
N LEU A 15 18.85 -3.42 20.53
CA LEU A 15 17.74 -2.64 21.06
C LEU A 15 18.25 -1.56 22.03
N ASP A 16 17.87 -0.30 21.82
CA ASP A 16 18.17 0.83 22.70
C ASP A 16 17.31 0.80 23.99
N PHE A 17 16.24 -0.01 24.03
CA PHE A 17 15.32 -0.11 25.17
C PHE A 17 15.04 -1.56 25.60
N GLU A 18 15.26 -1.84 26.88
CA GLU A 18 14.98 -3.13 27.51
C GLU A 18 13.48 -3.41 27.65
N THR A 19 12.65 -2.38 27.87
CA THR A 19 11.18 -2.51 28.05
C THR A 19 10.36 -1.70 27.04
N PRO A 20 9.11 -2.11 26.73
CA PRO A 20 8.17 -1.29 25.96
C PRO A 20 7.86 0.05 26.64
N GLN A 21 7.85 0.10 27.98
CA GLN A 21 7.62 1.31 28.76
C GLN A 21 8.72 2.36 28.52
N ASP A 22 9.98 1.92 28.36
CA ASP A 22 11.08 2.80 27.96
C ASP A 22 10.91 3.32 26.53
N ALA A 23 10.42 2.52 25.59
CA ALA A 23 10.12 2.99 24.23
C ALA A 23 8.99 4.04 24.22
N ILE A 24 7.93 3.84 25.02
CA ILE A 24 6.83 4.80 25.20
C ILE A 24 7.37 6.12 25.78
N LYS A 25 8.10 6.02 26.90
CA LYS A 25 8.60 7.18 27.66
C LYS A 25 9.70 7.96 26.94
N ASN A 26 10.67 7.26 26.37
CA ASN A 26 11.92 7.87 25.90
C ASN A 26 11.90 8.14 24.38
N ASN A 27 11.11 7.40 23.59
CA ASN A 27 10.99 7.55 22.13
C ASN A 27 9.56 7.87 21.67
N ASN A 28 8.66 8.28 22.58
CA ASN A 28 7.27 8.62 22.26
C ASN A 28 6.50 7.51 21.51
N TYR A 29 6.84 6.23 21.72
CA TYR A 29 6.06 5.14 21.13
C TYR A 29 4.62 5.21 21.62
N LYS A 30 3.68 5.07 20.68
CA LYS A 30 2.25 4.94 20.96
C LYS A 30 1.84 3.57 20.46
N PRO A 31 1.52 2.60 21.34
CA PRO A 31 0.90 1.36 20.90
C PRO A 31 -0.46 1.65 20.25
N ASP A 32 -0.80 0.85 19.24
CA ASP A 32 -2.16 0.80 18.71
C ASP A 32 -3.08 0.06 19.72
N GLU A 33 -4.40 0.25 19.65
CA GLU A 33 -5.36 -0.33 20.63
C GLU A 33 -5.29 -1.86 20.70
N ASP A 34 -4.96 -2.54 19.59
CA ASP A 34 -4.74 -4.00 19.54
C ASP A 34 -3.42 -4.43 20.22
N VAL A 35 -2.45 -3.53 20.39
CA VAL A 35 -1.11 -3.81 20.96
C VAL A 35 -1.08 -3.60 22.46
N GLU A 36 -1.80 -2.60 22.99
CA GLU A 36 -1.84 -2.29 24.43
C GLU A 36 -2.09 -3.50 25.34
N PRO A 37 -3.04 -4.43 25.06
CA PRO A 37 -3.32 -5.58 25.92
C PRO A 37 -2.18 -6.59 26.08
N PHE A 38 -1.14 -6.51 25.23
CA PHE A 38 0.04 -7.36 25.32
C PHE A 38 1.15 -6.77 26.19
N ILE A 39 1.17 -5.45 26.41
CA ILE A 39 2.18 -4.74 27.20
C ILE A 39 1.98 -5.05 28.69
N LYS A 40 3.06 -5.39 29.40
CA LYS A 40 3.04 -5.73 30.83
C LYS A 40 4.21 -5.09 31.55
N GLU A 41 4.03 -4.80 32.83
CA GLU A 41 4.97 -4.06 33.70
C GLU A 41 6.37 -4.69 33.80
N ASN A 42 6.49 -6.00 33.58
CA ASN A 42 7.75 -6.74 33.62
C ASN A 42 8.02 -7.50 32.31
N MET A 43 7.59 -6.96 31.16
CA MET A 43 7.85 -7.53 29.84
C MET A 43 9.02 -6.80 29.17
N THR A 44 9.97 -7.55 28.62
CA THR A 44 11.05 -6.99 27.79
C THR A 44 10.58 -6.67 26.37
N SER A 45 11.26 -5.75 25.69
CA SER A 45 11.01 -5.44 24.28
C SER A 45 11.11 -6.68 23.39
N GLU A 46 12.09 -7.56 23.63
CA GLU A 46 12.24 -8.84 22.91
C GLU A 46 11.01 -9.75 23.09
N GLN A 47 10.49 -9.84 24.32
CA GLN A 47 9.26 -10.62 24.60
C GLN A 47 8.02 -10.03 23.94
N LEU A 48 7.86 -8.69 23.87
CA LEU A 48 6.72 -8.09 23.18
C LEU A 48 6.78 -8.36 21.66
N ILE A 49 7.96 -8.22 21.06
CA ILE A 49 8.21 -8.55 19.64
C ILE A 49 7.84 -10.03 19.37
N LEU A 50 8.26 -10.96 20.23
CA LEU A 50 7.89 -12.38 20.15
C LEU A 50 6.38 -12.62 20.31
N VAL A 51 5.73 -11.94 21.26
CA VAL A 51 4.28 -12.09 21.50
C VAL A 51 3.47 -11.62 20.30
N LEU A 52 3.80 -10.46 19.71
CA LEU A 52 3.14 -9.93 18.53
C LEU A 52 3.36 -10.83 17.31
N ARG A 53 4.60 -11.29 17.07
CA ARG A 53 4.89 -12.27 16.00
C ARG A 53 4.08 -13.56 16.16
N ASN A 54 4.06 -14.12 17.37
CA ASN A 54 3.30 -15.35 17.69
C ASN A 54 1.76 -15.15 17.64
N LYS A 55 1.28 -13.92 17.42
CA LYS A 55 -0.12 -13.59 17.15
C LYS A 55 -0.41 -13.35 15.65
N GLY A 56 0.60 -13.35 14.79
CA GLY A 56 0.48 -12.92 13.39
C GLY A 56 0.41 -11.39 13.22
N MET A 57 0.65 -10.63 14.28
CA MET A 57 0.65 -9.16 14.30
C MET A 57 2.03 -8.63 13.87
N THR A 58 2.49 -9.10 12.71
CA THR A 58 3.88 -8.93 12.26
C THR A 58 4.14 -7.50 11.75
N LYS A 59 3.11 -6.78 11.28
CA LYS A 59 3.18 -5.33 11.08
C LYS A 59 3.45 -4.63 12.40
N GLU A 60 2.66 -4.93 13.43
CA GLU A 60 2.72 -4.27 14.74
C GLU A 60 4.03 -4.58 15.45
N ALA A 61 4.57 -5.80 15.25
CA ALA A 61 5.89 -6.19 15.72
C ALA A 61 7.02 -5.40 15.04
N CYS A 62 6.94 -5.17 13.72
CA CYS A 62 7.84 -4.26 12.99
C CYS A 62 7.68 -2.81 13.47
N ASP A 63 6.44 -2.34 13.62
CA ASP A 63 6.13 -0.98 14.07
C ASP A 63 6.72 -0.72 15.46
N PHE A 64 6.54 -1.62 16.43
CA PHE A 64 7.16 -1.51 17.75
C PHE A 64 8.69 -1.61 17.70
N MET A 65 9.23 -2.55 16.91
CA MET A 65 10.67 -2.74 16.76
C MET A 65 11.36 -1.49 16.19
N SER A 66 10.71 -0.68 15.35
CA SER A 66 11.28 0.57 14.83
C SER A 66 11.51 1.65 15.90
N TYR A 67 10.76 1.61 17.01
CA TYR A 67 10.96 2.49 18.17
C TYR A 67 12.02 1.96 19.14
N CYS A 68 12.34 0.67 19.09
CA CYS A 68 13.28 0.03 20.01
C CYS A 68 14.66 -0.20 19.43
N VAL A 69 14.81 -0.29 18.11
CA VAL A 69 16.11 -0.53 17.44
C VAL A 69 17.02 0.69 17.49
N ASN A 70 18.31 0.45 17.71
CA ASN A 70 19.34 1.48 17.63
C ASN A 70 19.29 2.24 16.29
N ARG A 71 19.36 3.58 16.33
CA ARG A 71 19.24 4.47 15.17
C ARG A 71 19.94 3.98 13.90
N ARG A 72 21.24 3.64 13.99
CA ARG A 72 22.04 3.21 12.82
C ARG A 72 21.58 1.85 12.29
N VAL A 73 21.19 0.94 13.18
CA VAL A 73 20.69 -0.40 12.84
C VAL A 73 19.28 -0.31 12.25
N GLY A 74 18.42 0.60 12.72
CA GLY A 74 17.09 0.86 12.18
C GLY A 74 17.12 1.41 10.75
N VAL A 75 18.02 2.36 10.46
CA VAL A 75 18.23 2.87 9.10
C VAL A 75 18.82 1.80 8.17
N TRP A 76 19.73 0.94 8.68
CA TRP A 76 20.25 -0.20 7.92
C TRP A 76 19.20 -1.30 7.67
N TRP A 77 18.28 -1.53 8.61
CA TRP A 77 17.13 -2.41 8.42
C TRP A 77 16.18 -1.84 7.35
N ALA A 78 15.81 -0.56 7.46
CA ALA A 78 14.99 0.11 6.45
C ALA A 78 15.62 0.04 5.04
N TYR A 79 16.93 0.32 4.94
CA TYR A 79 17.71 0.14 3.71
C TYR A 79 17.65 -1.30 3.18
N SER A 80 17.81 -2.30 4.06
CA SER A 80 17.75 -3.71 3.71
C SER A 80 16.38 -4.17 3.21
N CYS A 81 15.28 -3.55 3.64
CA CYS A 81 13.93 -3.81 3.13
C CYS A 81 13.70 -3.17 1.75
N VAL A 82 14.25 -1.97 1.53
CA VAL A 82 14.25 -1.29 0.22
C VAL A 82 15.04 -2.08 -0.82
N ASP A 83 16.21 -2.58 -0.43
CA ASP A 83 17.08 -3.45 -1.24
C ASP A 83 16.39 -4.78 -1.60
N ALA A 84 15.73 -5.41 -0.62
CA ALA A 84 14.97 -6.65 -0.82
C ALA A 84 13.78 -6.48 -1.77
N VAL A 85 12.97 -5.42 -1.62
CA VAL A 85 11.80 -5.22 -2.50
C VAL A 85 12.20 -4.83 -3.92
N ASN A 86 13.30 -4.07 -4.09
CA ASN A 86 13.82 -3.77 -5.42
C ASN A 86 14.36 -5.03 -6.10
N THR A 87 15.11 -5.87 -5.38
CA THR A 87 15.56 -7.19 -5.87
C THR A 87 14.38 -8.08 -6.28
N GLU A 88 13.32 -8.14 -5.46
CA GLU A 88 12.10 -8.90 -5.73
C GLU A 88 11.38 -8.44 -7.02
N ILE A 89 11.29 -7.12 -7.22
CA ILE A 89 10.69 -6.50 -8.41
C ILE A 89 11.53 -6.78 -9.65
N GLU A 90 12.86 -6.62 -9.57
CA GLU A 90 13.77 -6.92 -10.67
C GLU A 90 13.78 -8.40 -11.05
N GLU A 91 13.73 -9.31 -10.07
CA GLU A 91 13.63 -10.75 -10.33
C GLU A 91 12.33 -11.11 -11.06
N GLU A 92 11.19 -10.52 -10.66
CA GLU A 92 9.92 -10.75 -11.35
C GLU A 92 9.94 -10.20 -12.79
N GLN A 93 10.56 -9.04 -13.00
CA GLN A 93 10.78 -8.47 -14.35
C GLN A 93 11.71 -9.35 -15.20
N LYS A 94 12.74 -9.96 -14.60
CA LYS A 94 13.65 -10.91 -15.29
C LYS A 94 12.94 -12.24 -15.61
N LYS A 95 12.07 -12.72 -14.71
CA LYS A 95 11.27 -13.97 -14.89
C LYS A 95 10.16 -13.82 -15.93
N CYS A 96 9.56 -12.64 -16.03
CA CYS A 96 8.57 -12.33 -17.05
C CYS A 96 8.85 -10.94 -17.66
N PRO A 97 9.63 -10.84 -18.75
CA PRO A 97 10.00 -9.57 -19.37
C PRO A 97 8.83 -8.87 -20.07
N LEU A 98 7.67 -9.53 -20.16
CA LEU A 98 6.42 -8.93 -20.61
C LEU A 98 5.96 -7.89 -19.56
N THR A 99 5.76 -6.66 -20.01
CA THR A 99 5.14 -5.59 -19.22
C THR A 99 3.77 -6.02 -18.67
N PHE A 100 3.20 -5.26 -17.72
CA PHE A 100 1.83 -5.55 -17.24
C PHE A 100 0.81 -5.52 -18.39
N GLU A 101 0.99 -4.63 -19.37
CA GLU A 101 0.14 -4.52 -20.55
C GLU A 101 0.26 -5.74 -21.46
N GLU A 102 1.48 -6.23 -21.71
CA GLU A 102 1.71 -7.46 -22.48
C GLU A 102 1.29 -8.72 -21.71
N LYS A 103 1.44 -8.76 -20.38
CA LYS A 103 0.88 -9.83 -19.53
C LYS A 103 -0.64 -9.87 -19.69
N VAL A 104 -1.34 -8.75 -19.53
CA VAL A 104 -2.81 -8.66 -19.72
C VAL A 104 -3.21 -9.05 -21.14
N LYS A 105 -2.50 -8.56 -22.17
CA LYS A 105 -2.74 -8.91 -23.57
C LYS A 105 -2.60 -10.42 -23.79
N LYS A 106 -1.53 -11.03 -23.30
CA LYS A 106 -1.27 -12.48 -23.41
C LYS A 106 -2.27 -13.31 -22.62
N ASP A 107 -2.71 -12.84 -21.44
CA ASP A 107 -3.73 -13.50 -20.63
C ASP A 107 -5.09 -13.50 -21.35
N VAL A 108 -5.40 -12.42 -22.08
CA VAL A 108 -6.57 -12.33 -22.97
C VAL A 108 -6.41 -13.25 -24.18
N GLU A 109 -5.29 -13.20 -24.91
CA GLU A 109 -4.99 -14.09 -26.04
C GLU A 109 -5.09 -15.58 -25.64
N GLN A 110 -4.49 -15.97 -24.52
CA GLN A 110 -4.51 -17.34 -24.03
C GLN A 110 -5.89 -17.77 -23.53
N LYS A 111 -6.70 -16.85 -22.99
CA LYS A 111 -8.11 -17.11 -22.69
C LYS A 111 -8.96 -17.20 -23.96
N MET A 112 -8.68 -16.45 -25.03
CA MET A 112 -9.41 -16.51 -26.31
C MET A 112 -9.10 -17.75 -27.16
N ALA A 113 -8.09 -18.56 -26.81
CA ALA A 113 -7.68 -19.73 -27.61
C ALA A 113 -8.57 -20.98 -27.48
N GLY A 114 -9.56 -21.02 -26.59
CA GLY A 114 -10.42 -22.19 -26.33
C GLY A 114 -11.86 -22.15 -26.88
N TRP A 115 -12.12 -21.72 -28.14
CA TRP A 115 -13.46 -21.41 -28.71
C TRP A 115 -13.49 -21.48 -30.29
N LYS A 116 -14.39 -21.91 -31.25
CA LYS A 116 -15.74 -22.54 -31.57
C LYS A 116 -16.97 -21.81 -32.28
N ASP A 117 -18.18 -21.55 -31.70
CA ASP A 117 -19.38 -20.82 -32.28
C ASP A 117 -19.79 -19.51 -31.53
N THR A 118 -20.32 -18.44 -32.16
CA THR A 118 -20.53 -17.10 -31.52
C THR A 118 -21.93 -16.71 -31.01
N SER A 119 -22.96 -17.54 -31.17
CA SER A 119 -24.37 -17.09 -31.17
C SER A 119 -24.86 -16.33 -29.91
N GLU A 120 -24.42 -16.70 -28.72
CA GLU A 120 -24.84 -16.05 -27.45
C GLU A 120 -24.27 -14.63 -27.27
N LEU A 121 -23.18 -14.30 -27.97
CA LEU A 121 -22.44 -13.05 -27.78
C LEU A 121 -23.19 -11.84 -28.36
N ASP A 122 -23.93 -12.03 -29.46
CA ASP A 122 -24.85 -11.03 -29.99
C ASP A 122 -26.09 -10.86 -29.08
N ALA A 123 -26.60 -11.93 -28.48
CA ALA A 123 -27.71 -11.85 -27.52
C ALA A 123 -27.33 -11.06 -26.24
N ILE A 124 -26.10 -11.22 -25.75
CA ILE A 124 -25.56 -10.40 -24.65
C ILE A 124 -25.39 -8.94 -25.10
N LYS A 125 -24.79 -8.69 -26.27
CA LYS A 125 -24.61 -7.36 -26.85
C LYS A 125 -25.95 -6.62 -26.98
N ASP A 126 -26.97 -7.28 -27.50
CA ASP A 126 -28.30 -6.71 -27.63
C ASP A 126 -28.97 -6.53 -26.26
N GLN A 127 -28.74 -7.42 -25.28
CA GLN A 127 -29.22 -7.21 -23.90
C GLN A 127 -28.59 -5.96 -23.26
N TYR A 128 -27.29 -5.71 -23.48
CA TYR A 128 -26.62 -4.51 -22.97
C TYR A 128 -27.00 -3.22 -23.72
N LEU A 129 -27.24 -3.28 -25.04
CA LEU A 129 -27.79 -2.16 -25.80
C LEU A 129 -29.21 -1.80 -25.31
N ASN A 130 -30.11 -2.78 -25.23
CA ASN A 130 -31.45 -2.60 -24.68
C ASN A 130 -31.44 -2.06 -23.24
N LYS A 131 -30.50 -2.52 -22.39
CA LYS A 131 -30.29 -1.96 -21.04
C LYS A 131 -29.87 -0.48 -21.12
N ALA A 132 -28.88 -0.13 -21.95
CA ALA A 132 -28.39 1.24 -22.10
C ALA A 132 -29.48 2.19 -22.63
N ASP A 133 -30.24 1.79 -23.65
CA ASP A 133 -31.35 2.58 -24.18
C ASP A 133 -32.50 2.71 -23.18
N SER A 134 -32.80 1.67 -22.39
CA SER A 134 -33.77 1.78 -21.30
C SER A 134 -33.32 2.74 -20.18
N PHE A 135 -32.02 2.86 -19.95
CA PHE A 135 -31.43 3.76 -18.97
C PHE A 135 -31.46 5.21 -19.48
N LYS A 136 -31.16 5.40 -20.76
CA LYS A 136 -31.27 6.69 -21.47
C LYS A 136 -32.72 7.20 -21.48
N ALA A 137 -33.68 6.36 -21.83
CA ALA A 137 -35.10 6.73 -21.84
C ALA A 137 -35.61 7.16 -20.44
N LYS A 138 -35.13 6.53 -19.36
CA LYS A 138 -35.41 6.96 -17.97
C LYS A 138 -34.74 8.31 -17.64
N LEU A 139 -33.52 8.54 -18.12
CA LEU A 139 -32.82 9.82 -17.99
C LEU A 139 -33.56 10.95 -18.73
N ASP A 140 -34.08 10.68 -19.91
CA ASP A 140 -34.85 11.65 -20.70
C ASP A 140 -36.20 11.96 -20.03
N GLN A 141 -36.90 10.96 -19.48
CA GLN A 141 -38.10 11.15 -18.66
C GLN A 141 -37.83 11.99 -17.40
N LEU A 142 -36.70 11.77 -16.72
CA LEU A 142 -36.28 12.53 -15.52
C LEU A 142 -35.79 13.96 -15.82
N ASN A 143 -35.73 14.37 -17.09
CA ASN A 143 -35.43 15.73 -17.50
C ASN A 143 -36.57 16.37 -18.32
N GLY A 144 -37.78 15.82 -18.22
CA GLY A 144 -38.99 16.40 -18.83
C GLY A 144 -39.29 17.83 -18.32
N PRO A 145 -39.71 18.76 -19.21
CA PRO A 145 -39.80 20.18 -18.87
C PRO A 145 -41.17 20.60 -18.30
N GLU A 146 -41.47 20.31 -17.03
CA GLU A 146 -42.68 20.85 -16.39
C GLU A 146 -42.56 21.09 -14.87
N ALA A 147 -43.34 22.07 -14.38
CA ALA A 147 -43.63 22.41 -12.98
C ALA A 147 -42.47 22.48 -11.94
N THR A 148 -41.93 23.68 -11.73
CA THR A 148 -41.13 24.03 -10.54
C THR A 148 -42.01 24.32 -9.31
N ASP A 149 -41.82 23.58 -8.22
CA ASP A 149 -41.92 24.13 -6.85
C ASP A 149 -40.49 24.31 -6.30
N PRO A 150 -40.06 25.53 -5.90
CA PRO A 150 -38.77 25.76 -5.27
C PRO A 150 -38.56 25.09 -3.90
N ASN A 151 -39.63 24.65 -3.23
CA ASN A 151 -39.59 24.04 -1.89
C ASN A 151 -39.76 22.52 -1.88
N ASP A 152 -39.95 21.86 -3.05
CA ASP A 152 -40.12 20.42 -3.12
C ASP A 152 -38.89 19.67 -2.54
N PRO A 153 -39.06 18.83 -1.50
CA PRO A 153 -37.98 18.00 -0.96
C PRO A 153 -37.39 17.04 -1.99
N LEU A 154 -38.18 16.51 -2.92
CA LEU A 154 -37.70 15.60 -3.96
C LEU A 154 -36.77 16.34 -4.94
N LYS A 155 -37.15 17.54 -5.40
CA LYS A 155 -36.27 18.39 -6.19
C LYS A 155 -34.99 18.77 -5.44
N LYS A 156 -35.09 19.13 -4.16
CA LYS A 156 -33.92 19.44 -3.32
C LYS A 156 -32.98 18.24 -3.18
N ILE A 157 -33.52 17.02 -3.08
CA ILE A 157 -32.75 15.77 -3.09
C ILE A 157 -32.16 15.51 -4.49
N GLN A 158 -32.91 15.73 -5.58
CA GLN A 158 -32.41 15.56 -6.95
C GLN A 158 -31.31 16.55 -7.34
N ASP A 159 -31.41 17.80 -6.93
CA ASP A 159 -30.38 18.81 -7.17
C ASP A 159 -29.13 18.52 -6.31
N LEU A 160 -29.29 18.08 -5.05
CA LEU A 160 -28.20 17.54 -4.24
C LEU A 160 -27.55 16.30 -4.89
N LEU A 161 -28.32 15.40 -5.49
CA LEU A 161 -27.80 14.22 -6.21
C LEU A 161 -27.11 14.60 -7.54
N LYS A 162 -27.64 15.58 -8.29
CA LYS A 162 -27.01 16.14 -9.50
C LYS A 162 -25.75 16.96 -9.19
N GLN A 163 -25.63 17.50 -7.98
CA GLN A 163 -24.43 18.17 -7.46
C GLN A 163 -23.41 17.15 -6.91
N LYS A 164 -23.85 16.12 -6.18
CA LYS A 164 -23.01 15.04 -5.64
C LYS A 164 -22.52 14.05 -6.70
N SER A 165 -23.24 13.84 -7.80
CA SER A 165 -22.77 12.99 -8.91
C SER A 165 -21.53 13.55 -9.64
N LYS A 166 -21.14 14.80 -9.35
CA LYS A 166 -19.87 15.40 -9.79
C LYS A 166 -18.72 15.24 -8.79
N ASN A 167 -19.00 14.84 -7.54
CA ASN A 167 -18.03 14.71 -6.45
C ASN A 167 -18.06 13.26 -5.92
N SER A 168 -17.28 12.38 -6.54
CA SER A 168 -17.20 10.97 -6.13
C SER A 168 -16.44 10.80 -4.81
N ASN A 169 -17.16 10.58 -3.71
CA ASN A 169 -16.57 9.93 -2.53
C ASN A 169 -17.58 9.01 -1.83
N LEU A 170 -17.31 7.70 -1.86
CA LEU A 170 -18.19 6.69 -1.27
C LEU A 170 -18.16 6.78 0.26
N ASP A 171 -16.98 7.05 0.83
CA ASP A 171 -16.75 7.10 2.27
C ASP A 171 -17.46 8.30 2.91
N SER A 172 -17.52 9.44 2.22
CA SER A 172 -18.36 10.57 2.66
C SER A 172 -19.86 10.24 2.63
N SER A 173 -20.30 9.36 1.72
CA SER A 173 -21.69 8.90 1.65
C SER A 173 -22.04 7.95 2.80
N MET A 174 -21.11 7.06 3.16
CA MET A 174 -21.21 6.21 4.36
C MET A 174 -21.20 7.06 5.64
N SER A 175 -20.27 8.00 5.77
CA SER A 175 -20.14 8.87 6.94
C SER A 175 -21.34 9.80 7.14
N GLU A 176 -21.95 10.32 6.06
CA GLU A 176 -23.24 11.02 6.15
C GLU A 176 -24.34 10.09 6.70
N LEU A 177 -24.43 8.86 6.20
CA LEU A 177 -25.44 7.88 6.62
C LEU A 177 -25.25 7.46 8.09
N GLU A 178 -24.00 7.26 8.51
CA GLU A 178 -23.61 7.06 9.91
C GLU A 178 -23.96 8.27 10.79
N SER A 179 -23.79 9.51 10.29
CA SER A 179 -24.17 10.73 11.02
C SER A 179 -25.69 10.83 11.22
N VAL A 180 -26.48 10.42 10.20
CA VAL A 180 -27.95 10.36 10.29
C VAL A 180 -28.38 9.28 11.28
N ILE A 181 -27.79 8.08 11.22
CA ILE A 181 -28.01 7.02 12.21
C ILE A 181 -27.64 7.50 13.62
N ALA A 182 -26.51 8.20 13.78
CA ALA A 182 -26.06 8.75 15.06
C ALA A 182 -27.03 9.79 15.64
N SER A 183 -27.70 10.58 14.78
CA SER A 183 -28.72 11.57 15.16
C SER A 183 -30.04 10.96 15.64
N ILE A 184 -30.35 9.71 15.29
CA ILE A 184 -31.54 9.00 15.76
C ILE A 184 -31.32 8.61 17.23
N ASP A 185 -32.31 8.93 18.07
CA ASP A 185 -32.31 8.63 19.51
C ASP A 185 -31.94 7.15 19.80
N PRO A 186 -31.11 6.86 20.83
CA PRO A 186 -30.67 5.49 21.12
C PRO A 186 -31.78 4.49 21.46
N GLU A 187 -32.90 4.92 22.05
CA GLU A 187 -34.04 4.06 22.33
C GLU A 187 -34.83 3.78 21.05
N GLN A 188 -35.05 4.81 20.21
CA GLN A 188 -35.65 4.63 18.88
C GLN A 188 -34.80 3.71 17.99
N ARG A 189 -33.48 3.84 18.02
CA ARG A 189 -32.55 2.98 17.26
C ARG A 189 -32.62 1.52 17.74
N ARG A 190 -32.69 1.29 19.05
CA ARG A 190 -32.92 -0.05 19.63
C ARG A 190 -34.29 -0.60 19.26
N ALA A 191 -35.34 0.21 19.26
CA ALA A 191 -36.69 -0.21 18.84
C ALA A 191 -36.71 -0.64 17.36
N ALA A 192 -36.08 0.15 16.48
CA ALA A 192 -35.94 -0.16 15.06
C ALA A 192 -35.17 -1.47 14.83
N GLN A 193 -34.02 -1.65 15.50
CA GLN A 193 -33.23 -2.89 15.39
C GLN A 193 -34.03 -4.11 15.87
N ASN A 194 -34.71 -4.02 17.01
CA ASN A 194 -35.57 -5.11 17.51
C ASN A 194 -36.74 -5.47 16.56
N ILE A 195 -37.21 -4.54 15.73
CA ILE A 195 -38.21 -4.82 14.68
C ILE A 195 -37.54 -5.48 13.48
N LEU A 196 -36.35 -5.03 13.09
CA LEU A 196 -35.56 -5.58 11.99
C LEU A 196 -35.18 -7.05 12.27
N ASP A 197 -34.61 -7.33 13.44
CA ASP A 197 -34.18 -8.66 13.87
C ASP A 197 -35.36 -9.65 13.90
N LYS A 198 -36.51 -9.24 14.44
CA LYS A 198 -37.75 -10.04 14.42
C LYS A 198 -38.25 -10.27 12.99
N THR A 199 -38.12 -9.29 12.10
CA THR A 199 -38.51 -9.42 10.70
C THR A 199 -37.60 -10.40 9.96
N TYR A 200 -36.29 -10.36 10.21
CA TYR A 200 -35.33 -11.29 9.63
C TYR A 200 -35.49 -12.71 10.19
N ALA A 201 -35.69 -12.88 11.49
CA ALA A 201 -35.99 -14.17 12.11
C ALA A 201 -37.29 -14.79 11.56
N ASN A 202 -38.36 -13.98 11.38
CA ASN A 202 -39.61 -14.43 10.77
C ASN A 202 -39.44 -14.79 9.28
N TYR A 203 -38.55 -14.09 8.56
CA TYR A 203 -38.22 -14.41 7.16
C TYR A 203 -37.44 -15.72 7.07
N GLU A 204 -36.38 -15.86 7.86
CA GLU A 204 -35.52 -17.05 7.88
C GLU A 204 -36.28 -18.31 8.33
N ALA A 205 -37.16 -18.20 9.34
CA ALA A 205 -38.06 -19.28 9.75
C ALA A 205 -39.07 -19.70 8.65
N LYS A 206 -39.36 -18.83 7.68
CA LYS A 206 -40.29 -19.09 6.57
C LYS A 206 -39.59 -19.53 5.27
N HIS A 207 -38.38 -19.03 5.02
CA HIS A 207 -37.65 -19.19 3.75
C HIS A 207 -36.37 -20.04 3.86
N GLY A 208 -35.91 -20.35 5.07
CA GLY A 208 -34.70 -21.16 5.31
C GLY A 208 -33.38 -20.45 5.01
N ILE A 209 -33.42 -19.14 4.75
CA ILE A 209 -32.25 -18.31 4.40
C ILE A 209 -32.42 -16.89 4.95
N HIS A 210 -31.33 -16.31 5.44
CA HIS A 210 -31.27 -14.91 5.89
C HIS A 210 -31.40 -13.94 4.68
N PRO A 211 -32.22 -12.87 4.75
CA PRO A 211 -32.53 -12.02 3.59
C PRO A 211 -31.32 -11.47 2.82
N PHE A 212 -30.29 -11.00 3.53
CA PHE A 212 -29.06 -10.49 2.91
C PHE A 212 -28.31 -11.55 2.09
N LYS A 213 -28.34 -12.81 2.54
CA LYS A 213 -27.67 -13.91 1.83
C LYS A 213 -28.40 -14.27 0.55
N GLU A 214 -29.73 -14.25 0.55
CA GLU A 214 -30.52 -14.43 -0.68
C GLU A 214 -30.27 -13.30 -1.70
N ILE A 215 -30.11 -12.06 -1.23
CA ILE A 215 -29.73 -10.91 -2.08
C ILE A 215 -28.31 -11.09 -2.63
N GLU A 216 -27.36 -11.53 -1.81
CA GLU A 216 -25.98 -11.79 -2.22
C GLU A 216 -25.88 -12.94 -3.26
N GLU A 217 -26.60 -14.04 -3.05
CA GLU A 217 -26.65 -15.17 -3.98
C GLU A 217 -27.32 -14.79 -5.32
N LYS A 218 -28.36 -13.94 -5.29
CA LYS A 218 -28.96 -13.36 -6.50
C LYS A 218 -28.02 -12.40 -7.22
N LEU A 219 -27.26 -11.57 -6.51
CA LEU A 219 -26.23 -10.71 -7.09
C LEU A 219 -25.10 -11.52 -7.72
N LYS A 220 -24.61 -12.57 -7.05
CA LYS A 220 -23.60 -13.49 -7.61
C LYS A 220 -24.07 -14.13 -8.91
N LYS A 221 -25.33 -14.62 -8.97
CA LYS A 221 -25.94 -15.14 -10.21
C LYS A 221 -26.20 -14.09 -11.29
N ALA A 222 -26.37 -12.81 -10.92
CA ALA A 222 -26.57 -11.72 -11.88
C ALA A 222 -25.25 -11.13 -12.43
N VAL A 223 -24.13 -11.32 -11.70
CA VAL A 223 -22.79 -10.81 -12.06
C VAL A 223 -21.92 -11.88 -12.72
N MET A 224 -22.16 -13.16 -12.44
CA MET A 224 -21.47 -14.29 -13.07
C MET A 224 -22.44 -15.10 -13.95
N PRO A 225 -22.58 -14.77 -15.26
CA PRO A 225 -23.27 -15.62 -16.20
C PRO A 225 -22.52 -16.96 -16.39
N GLU A 226 -23.23 -17.96 -16.90
CA GLU A 226 -22.67 -19.30 -17.16
C GLU A 226 -21.54 -19.27 -18.22
N PRO A 227 -20.61 -20.24 -18.20
CA PRO A 227 -19.49 -20.28 -19.14
C PRO A 227 -20.01 -20.55 -20.56
N MET A 228 -20.09 -19.49 -21.36
CA MET A 228 -20.60 -19.54 -22.74
C MET A 228 -19.77 -20.46 -23.64
N PRO A 229 -20.39 -20.96 -24.73
CA PRO A 229 -19.66 -21.38 -25.91
C PRO A 229 -19.07 -20.15 -26.66
N GLU A 230 -18.79 -20.28 -27.95
CA GLU A 230 -17.41 -20.27 -28.44
C GLU A 230 -16.86 -19.10 -29.37
N ASP A 231 -16.84 -19.19 -30.71
CA ASP A 231 -15.77 -18.84 -31.71
C ASP A 231 -14.68 -17.76 -31.49
N THR A 232 -13.47 -18.17 -31.87
CA THR A 232 -12.30 -17.39 -32.28
C THR A 232 -12.51 -16.28 -33.33
N THR A 233 -13.07 -16.56 -34.51
CA THR A 233 -12.80 -15.75 -35.72
C THR A 233 -13.48 -14.37 -35.75
N MET A 234 -14.72 -14.27 -35.26
CA MET A 234 -15.36 -12.94 -35.10
C MET A 234 -14.90 -12.23 -33.81
N LYS A 235 -14.40 -12.97 -32.81
CA LYS A 235 -13.96 -12.39 -31.54
C LYS A 235 -12.79 -11.44 -31.71
N ASP A 236 -11.79 -11.76 -32.53
CA ASP A 236 -10.65 -10.84 -32.76
C ASP A 236 -11.10 -9.49 -33.33
N GLN A 237 -12.07 -9.49 -34.26
CA GLN A 237 -12.61 -8.25 -34.82
C GLN A 237 -13.51 -7.48 -33.84
N PHE A 238 -14.21 -8.19 -32.94
CA PHE A 238 -15.10 -7.58 -31.96
C PHE A 238 -14.35 -7.05 -30.74
N TYR A 239 -13.42 -7.83 -30.18
CA TYR A 239 -12.51 -7.39 -29.13
C TYR A 239 -11.51 -6.35 -29.63
N GLY A 240 -11.04 -6.41 -30.88
CA GLY A 240 -10.31 -5.30 -31.50
C GLY A 240 -11.09 -3.99 -31.45
N LYS A 241 -12.36 -4.00 -31.91
CA LYS A 241 -13.23 -2.81 -31.89
C LYS A 241 -13.68 -2.38 -30.49
N ILE A 242 -13.78 -3.31 -29.53
CA ILE A 242 -14.00 -2.99 -28.12
C ILE A 242 -12.76 -2.40 -27.50
N GLN A 243 -11.57 -2.89 -27.82
CA GLN A 243 -10.30 -2.38 -27.31
C GLN A 243 -10.02 -0.99 -27.90
N GLU A 244 -10.21 -0.78 -29.20
CA GLU A 244 -10.23 0.53 -29.85
C GLU A 244 -11.22 1.50 -29.17
N LYS A 245 -12.41 1.02 -28.79
CA LYS A 245 -13.38 1.84 -28.04
C LYS A 245 -12.98 2.08 -26.59
N ILE A 246 -12.42 1.10 -25.89
CA ILE A 246 -11.91 1.24 -24.51
C ILE A 246 -10.75 2.22 -24.50
N ASP A 247 -9.82 2.14 -25.45
CA ASP A 247 -8.62 2.97 -25.50
C ASP A 247 -8.91 4.36 -26.08
N SER A 248 -9.88 4.51 -26.99
CA SER A 248 -10.40 5.84 -27.35
C SER A 248 -11.28 6.45 -26.26
N ILE A 249 -11.96 5.66 -25.43
CA ILE A 249 -12.62 6.15 -24.19
C ILE A 249 -11.58 6.51 -23.12
N LYS A 250 -10.49 5.74 -22.94
CA LYS A 250 -9.36 6.12 -22.07
C LYS A 250 -8.75 7.42 -22.56
N GLN A 251 -8.35 7.51 -23.83
CA GLN A 251 -7.82 8.75 -24.40
C GLN A 251 -8.83 9.90 -24.31
N TYR A 252 -10.13 9.66 -24.48
CA TYR A 252 -11.14 10.70 -24.29
C TYR A 252 -11.22 11.14 -22.82
N ILE A 253 -11.17 10.20 -21.87
CA ILE A 253 -11.15 10.48 -20.42
C ILE A 253 -9.85 11.21 -20.06
N GLU A 254 -8.68 10.77 -20.52
CA GLU A 254 -7.38 11.40 -20.28
C GLU A 254 -7.28 12.79 -20.92
N ASN A 255 -7.83 13.00 -22.12
CA ASN A 255 -7.91 14.33 -22.74
C ASN A 255 -8.95 15.23 -22.09
N THR A 256 -10.08 14.69 -21.60
CA THR A 256 -11.18 15.48 -21.00
C THR A 256 -10.87 15.81 -19.54
N MET A 257 -10.38 14.83 -18.78
CA MET A 257 -9.77 15.03 -17.46
C MET A 257 -8.54 15.93 -17.60
N GLY A 258 -7.62 15.67 -18.52
CA GLY A 258 -6.45 16.54 -18.74
C GLY A 258 -6.80 18.00 -19.07
N LYS A 259 -7.98 18.27 -19.66
CA LYS A 259 -8.50 19.62 -19.94
C LYS A 259 -9.28 20.26 -18.78
N HIS A 260 -9.98 19.50 -17.96
CA HIS A 260 -10.83 20.01 -16.87
C HIS A 260 -10.24 19.85 -15.46
N PHE A 261 -9.32 18.89 -15.32
CA PHE A 261 -8.61 18.42 -14.14
C PHE A 261 -7.17 18.03 -14.54
N PRO A 262 -6.33 18.97 -15.03
CA PRO A 262 -4.94 18.66 -15.37
C PRO A 262 -4.26 18.00 -14.16
N LEU A 263 -3.79 16.76 -14.35
CA LEU A 263 -3.18 15.96 -13.27
C LEU A 263 -1.82 16.52 -12.80
N ASP A 264 -1.22 17.41 -13.60
CA ASP A 264 -0.35 18.49 -13.10
C ASP A 264 -1.19 19.50 -12.28
N ILE A 265 -1.70 19.06 -11.13
CA ILE A 265 -2.24 19.97 -10.10
C ILE A 265 -1.05 20.84 -9.66
N PRO A 266 -1.08 22.18 -9.86
CA PRO A 266 0.10 23.01 -9.63
C PRO A 266 0.54 22.96 -8.16
N GLY A 267 1.65 22.25 -7.89
CA GLY A 267 2.18 22.00 -6.54
C GLY A 267 2.21 20.54 -6.10
N LEU A 268 1.58 19.61 -6.82
CA LEU A 268 1.85 18.17 -6.60
C LEU A 268 3.28 17.85 -7.05
N PRO A 269 4.09 17.15 -6.25
CA PRO A 269 5.41 16.71 -6.69
C PRO A 269 5.28 15.69 -7.80
N LYS A 270 5.94 15.93 -8.94
CA LYS A 270 6.03 14.96 -10.04
C LYS A 270 6.77 13.71 -9.54
N LYS A 271 6.40 12.54 -10.05
CA LYS A 271 7.07 11.28 -9.70
C LYS A 271 8.59 11.39 -9.96
N ALA A 272 9.39 10.93 -9.01
CA ALA A 272 10.84 10.90 -9.11
C ALA A 272 11.33 10.18 -10.38
N SER A 273 12.39 10.69 -11.02
CA SER A 273 13.15 9.88 -11.97
C SER A 273 13.90 8.78 -11.20
N ARG A 274 14.22 7.67 -11.89
CA ARG A 274 14.94 6.56 -11.25
C ARG A 274 16.29 7.01 -10.69
N GLU A 275 16.99 7.93 -11.35
CA GLU A 275 18.24 8.51 -10.87
C GLU A 275 18.07 9.19 -9.50
N LYS A 276 16.95 9.88 -9.26
CA LYS A 276 16.68 10.54 -7.97
C LYS A 276 16.27 9.57 -6.86
N ILE A 277 15.68 8.44 -7.23
CA ILE A 277 15.41 7.32 -6.32
C ILE A 277 16.75 6.67 -5.90
N ASP A 278 17.64 6.42 -6.86
CA ASP A 278 18.96 5.83 -6.61
C ASP A 278 19.92 6.79 -5.87
N GLU A 279 19.87 8.10 -6.15
CA GLU A 279 20.58 9.14 -5.37
C GLU A 279 20.18 9.11 -3.89
N ALA A 280 18.88 9.00 -3.58
CA ALA A 280 18.40 8.90 -2.20
C ALA A 280 18.91 7.63 -1.52
N LEU A 281 18.86 6.48 -2.20
CA LEU A 281 19.34 5.21 -1.66
C LEU A 281 20.87 5.20 -1.48
N PHE A 282 21.62 5.88 -2.35
CA PHE A 282 23.06 6.08 -2.20
C PHE A 282 23.40 7.02 -1.03
N ALA A 283 22.63 8.09 -0.82
CA ALA A 283 22.78 8.98 0.33
C ALA A 283 22.55 8.24 1.66
N VAL A 284 21.53 7.37 1.73
CA VAL A 284 21.31 6.45 2.88
C VAL A 284 22.55 5.57 3.11
N LYS A 285 23.04 4.88 2.07
CA LYS A 285 24.22 4.01 2.15
C LYS A 285 25.45 4.77 2.68
N ARG A 286 25.67 6.00 2.21
CA ARG A 286 26.76 6.89 2.65
C ARG A 286 26.62 7.29 4.13
N TRP A 287 25.41 7.55 4.62
CA TRP A 287 25.16 7.81 6.05
C TRP A 287 25.36 6.55 6.91
N ILE A 288 24.91 5.37 6.46
CA ILE A 288 25.11 4.11 7.21
C ILE A 288 26.60 3.77 7.31
N LEU A 289 27.39 4.05 6.27
CA LEU A 289 28.86 3.98 6.29
C LEU A 289 29.46 4.92 7.35
N THR A 290 29.16 6.21 7.24
CA THR A 290 29.71 7.26 8.12
C THR A 290 28.59 8.18 8.60
N PRO A 291 28.00 7.95 9.78
CA PRO A 291 26.82 8.68 10.24
C PRO A 291 27.19 10.06 10.81
N THR A 292 27.50 11.00 9.92
CA THR A 292 27.76 12.41 10.25
C THR A 292 26.57 13.29 9.86
N ASP A 293 26.45 14.47 10.48
CA ASP A 293 25.36 15.40 10.18
C ASP A 293 25.43 15.94 8.73
N GLU A 294 26.62 16.06 8.13
CA GLU A 294 26.77 16.42 6.71
C GLU A 294 26.22 15.33 5.78
N ASN A 295 26.47 14.06 6.08
CA ASN A 295 25.90 12.95 5.32
C ASN A 295 24.38 12.86 5.54
N GLY A 296 23.89 13.25 6.72
CA GLY A 296 22.46 13.42 6.99
C GLY A 296 21.82 14.53 6.15
N LYS A 297 22.51 15.66 6.00
CA LYS A 297 22.07 16.77 5.12
C LYS A 297 21.95 16.32 3.67
N ILE A 298 22.93 15.55 3.17
CA ILE A 298 22.88 14.95 1.82
C ILE A 298 21.66 14.04 1.69
N ALA A 299 21.35 13.22 2.70
CA ALA A 299 20.15 12.38 2.70
C ALA A 299 18.83 13.20 2.70
N LEU A 300 18.76 14.32 3.44
CA LEU A 300 17.62 15.26 3.36
C LEU A 300 17.49 15.89 1.96
N ASP A 301 18.58 16.30 1.34
CA ASP A 301 18.56 16.94 0.02
C ASP A 301 18.14 15.94 -1.08
N SER A 302 18.63 14.69 -1.02
CA SER A 302 18.20 13.61 -1.92
C SER A 302 16.80 13.06 -1.62
N HIS A 303 16.27 13.20 -0.40
CA HIS A 303 14.88 12.84 -0.06
C HIS A 303 13.86 13.67 -0.87
N LYS A 304 14.09 14.98 -1.02
CA LYS A 304 13.13 15.95 -1.61
C LYS A 304 12.53 15.51 -2.96
N PRO A 305 13.29 15.11 -3.98
CA PRO A 305 12.72 14.61 -5.24
C PRO A 305 12.07 13.22 -5.13
N ALA A 306 12.38 12.43 -4.10
CA ALA A 306 11.96 11.05 -3.92
C ALA A 306 10.91 10.85 -2.79
N VAL A 307 10.27 11.91 -2.32
CA VAL A 307 9.35 11.92 -1.16
C VAL A 307 8.20 10.91 -1.20
N GLN A 308 7.77 10.47 -2.39
CA GLN A 308 6.71 9.46 -2.58
C GLN A 308 7.23 8.01 -2.66
N GLU A 309 8.54 7.78 -2.63
CA GLU A 309 9.17 6.47 -2.83
C GLU A 309 9.87 6.01 -1.52
N PRO A 310 9.90 4.70 -1.19
CA PRO A 310 10.44 4.24 0.10
C PRO A 310 11.94 4.54 0.27
N GLU A 311 12.71 4.59 -0.82
CA GLU A 311 14.08 5.09 -0.89
C GLU A 311 14.21 6.51 -0.31
N GLY A 312 13.31 7.41 -0.71
CA GLY A 312 13.29 8.79 -0.22
C GLY A 312 12.94 8.86 1.25
N VAL A 313 11.93 8.12 1.71
CA VAL A 313 11.57 8.08 3.15
C VAL A 313 12.69 7.46 3.99
N CYS A 314 13.45 6.51 3.43
CA CYS A 314 14.64 5.96 4.08
C CYS A 314 15.75 7.01 4.25
N ALA A 315 15.91 7.91 3.26
CA ALA A 315 16.84 9.04 3.34
C ALA A 315 16.41 10.07 4.38
N LEU A 316 15.11 10.29 4.56
CA LEU A 316 14.58 11.12 5.65
C LEU A 316 14.81 10.47 7.03
N ALA A 317 14.66 9.15 7.15
CA ALA A 317 14.97 8.41 8.37
C ALA A 317 16.47 8.47 8.75
N ALA A 318 17.37 8.44 7.75
CA ALA A 318 18.80 8.65 7.94
C ALA A 318 19.10 10.06 8.46
N TYR A 319 18.51 11.10 7.86
CA TYR A 319 18.63 12.49 8.34
C TYR A 319 18.09 12.66 9.77
N TRP A 320 16.91 12.12 10.09
CA TRP A 320 16.34 12.20 11.45
C TRP A 320 17.10 11.36 12.50
N SER A 321 18.00 10.47 12.07
CA SER A 321 18.87 9.72 12.96
C SER A 321 20.09 10.53 13.44
N CYS A 322 20.43 11.63 12.77
CA CYS A 322 21.53 12.53 13.14
C CYS A 322 21.40 13.15 14.55
N ALA A 323 22.51 13.70 15.03
CA ALA A 323 22.55 14.43 16.29
C ALA A 323 22.07 15.88 16.10
N ASN A 324 22.45 16.51 14.98
CA ASN A 324 22.06 17.88 14.64
C ASN A 324 21.32 17.93 13.29
N LEU A 325 20.09 18.42 13.30
CA LEU A 325 19.28 18.66 12.10
C LEU A 325 19.70 19.95 11.36
N THR A 326 20.46 20.84 11.98
CA THR A 326 20.94 22.12 11.41
C THR A 326 22.48 22.16 11.27
N PRO A 327 23.12 21.24 10.51
CA PRO A 327 24.56 21.23 10.33
C PRO A 327 25.06 22.47 9.58
N GLY A 328 25.99 23.18 10.23
CA GLY A 328 26.55 24.46 9.82
C GLY A 328 25.95 25.69 10.53
N GLU A 329 24.87 25.54 11.30
CA GLU A 329 24.26 26.63 12.06
C GLU A 329 24.80 26.74 13.49
N LYS A 330 24.65 27.94 14.10
CA LYS A 330 25.09 28.19 15.49
C LYS A 330 24.22 27.51 16.54
N THR A 331 22.97 27.23 16.21
CA THR A 331 22.00 26.56 17.09
C THR A 331 21.84 25.13 16.61
N GLN A 332 22.27 24.16 17.43
CA GLN A 332 22.05 22.74 17.13
C GLN A 332 20.59 22.39 17.40
N LEU A 333 19.90 21.87 16.37
CA LEU A 333 18.52 21.39 16.49
C LEU A 333 18.53 19.87 16.64
N ILE A 334 18.31 19.38 17.86
CA ILE A 334 18.26 17.94 18.14
C ILE A 334 16.94 17.36 17.62
N ALA A 335 17.01 16.19 16.96
CA ALA A 335 15.82 15.49 16.47
C ALA A 335 14.91 15.02 17.62
N PRO A 336 13.59 15.34 17.60
CA PRO A 336 12.63 14.85 18.58
C PRO A 336 12.66 13.33 18.75
N PRO A 337 12.52 12.78 19.98
CA PRO A 337 12.56 11.34 20.19
C PRO A 337 11.42 10.62 19.44
N GLY A 338 11.72 9.44 18.89
CA GLY A 338 10.84 8.68 18.01
C GLY A 338 10.74 9.16 16.56
N LEU A 339 11.30 10.34 16.20
CA LEU A 339 11.14 10.86 14.85
C LEU A 339 11.82 9.97 13.78
N TYR A 340 13.03 9.47 14.04
CA TYR A 340 13.69 8.50 13.15
C TYR A 340 12.90 7.18 13.05
N SER A 341 12.29 6.72 14.15
CA SER A 341 11.47 5.51 14.22
C SER A 341 10.23 5.59 13.34
N VAL A 342 9.57 6.76 13.28
CA VAL A 342 8.50 7.04 12.33
C VAL A 342 9.01 6.94 10.89
N GLY A 343 10.22 7.46 10.61
CA GLY A 343 10.86 7.31 9.31
C GLY A 343 11.09 5.84 8.92
N VAL A 344 11.76 5.07 9.78
CA VAL A 344 12.01 3.62 9.59
C VAL A 344 10.70 2.85 9.38
N LYS A 345 9.69 3.10 10.22
CA LYS A 345 8.36 2.49 10.14
C LYS A 345 7.72 2.75 8.78
N ASN A 346 7.67 4.01 8.36
CA ASN A 346 7.05 4.43 7.12
C ASN A 346 7.79 3.86 5.90
N THR A 347 9.13 3.74 5.94
CA THR A 347 9.88 3.03 4.89
C THR A 347 9.48 1.56 4.78
N VAL A 348 9.44 0.81 5.89
CA VAL A 348 9.05 -0.61 5.88
C VAL A 348 7.62 -0.80 5.37
N PHE A 349 6.69 0.06 5.80
CA PHE A 349 5.32 0.09 5.31
C PHE A 349 5.23 0.36 3.80
N MET A 350 5.96 1.36 3.29
CA MET A 350 6.00 1.67 1.85
C MET A 350 6.70 0.57 1.03
N CYS A 351 7.67 -0.15 1.58
CA CYS A 351 8.24 -1.35 0.96
C CYS A 351 7.20 -2.47 0.86
N ALA A 352 6.31 -2.63 1.84
CA ALA A 352 5.27 -3.66 1.78
C ALA A 352 4.20 -3.33 0.72
N MET A 353 3.87 -2.05 0.57
CA MET A 353 2.92 -1.53 -0.43
C MET A 353 3.49 -1.34 -1.84
N LYS A 354 4.81 -1.46 -2.07
CA LYS A 354 5.45 -1.15 -3.36
C LYS A 354 4.88 -2.04 -4.48
N LYS A 355 4.40 -1.43 -5.57
CA LYS A 355 3.77 -2.16 -6.68
C LYS A 355 4.80 -2.95 -7.50
N GLY A 356 4.41 -4.13 -7.98
CA GLY A 356 5.29 -5.09 -8.65
C GLY A 356 5.77 -6.20 -7.72
N GLY A 357 6.67 -7.06 -8.20
CA GLY A 357 7.15 -8.23 -7.48
C GLY A 357 6.16 -9.41 -7.47
N SER A 358 6.48 -10.43 -6.70
CA SER A 358 5.74 -11.71 -6.60
C SER A 358 5.13 -11.97 -5.21
N LYS A 359 5.58 -11.27 -4.16
CA LYS A 359 5.14 -11.46 -2.77
C LYS A 359 3.95 -10.56 -2.44
N LYS A 360 3.03 -11.05 -1.63
CA LYS A 360 1.90 -10.29 -1.09
C LYS A 360 2.33 -9.41 0.10
N TYR A 361 1.49 -8.44 0.45
CA TYR A 361 1.69 -7.52 1.57
C TYR A 361 2.10 -8.21 2.90
N ALA A 362 1.38 -9.26 3.32
CA ALA A 362 1.69 -10.00 4.55
C ALA A 362 3.00 -10.81 4.44
N GLU A 363 3.26 -11.41 3.28
CA GLU A 363 4.48 -12.20 3.01
C GLU A 363 5.73 -11.30 3.07
N ARG A 364 5.62 -10.06 2.58
CA ARG A 364 6.65 -9.03 2.72
C ARG A 364 6.86 -8.57 4.17
N TYR A 365 5.80 -8.44 4.96
CA TYR A 365 5.95 -8.10 6.37
C TYR A 365 6.69 -9.19 7.16
N GLU A 366 6.43 -10.48 6.91
CA GLU A 366 7.25 -11.57 7.46
C GLU A 366 8.71 -11.47 7.01
N GLU A 367 8.98 -11.23 5.72
CA GLU A 367 10.35 -11.05 5.24
C GLU A 367 11.07 -9.87 5.92
N TYR A 368 10.45 -8.68 5.94
CA TYR A 368 11.03 -7.49 6.55
C TYR A 368 11.20 -7.62 8.06
N PHE A 369 10.28 -8.33 8.73
CA PHE A 369 10.43 -8.69 10.14
C PHE A 369 11.68 -9.56 10.35
N ASN A 370 11.86 -10.62 9.56
CA ASN A 370 13.03 -11.50 9.67
C ASN A 370 14.34 -10.73 9.35
N ILE A 371 14.36 -9.87 8.32
CA ILE A 371 15.49 -8.97 8.04
C ILE A 371 15.77 -8.04 9.24
N GLY A 372 14.73 -7.55 9.92
CA GLY A 372 14.85 -6.75 11.14
C GLY A 372 15.49 -7.52 12.28
N ILE A 373 15.03 -8.75 12.56
CA ILE A 373 15.62 -9.64 13.56
C ILE A 373 17.09 -9.95 13.23
N ASP A 374 17.44 -10.21 11.96
CA ASP A 374 18.82 -10.43 11.53
C ASP A 374 19.70 -9.17 11.71
N CYS A 375 19.16 -7.97 11.49
CA CYS A 375 19.87 -6.71 11.75
C CYS A 375 20.07 -6.48 13.25
N VAL A 376 19.02 -6.66 14.06
CA VAL A 376 19.01 -6.38 15.50
C VAL A 376 19.85 -7.38 16.30
N SER A 377 19.91 -8.64 15.87
CA SER A 377 20.78 -9.67 16.47
C SER A 377 22.23 -9.62 15.96
N GLY A 378 22.58 -8.65 15.11
CA GLY A 378 23.95 -8.50 14.57
C GLY A 378 24.34 -9.56 13.54
N VAL A 379 23.39 -10.31 12.99
CA VAL A 379 23.61 -11.34 11.96
C VAL A 379 23.87 -10.67 10.60
N LYS A 380 22.93 -9.84 10.13
CA LYS A 380 23.03 -9.04 8.91
C LYS A 380 23.53 -7.63 9.27
N THR A 381 24.85 -7.49 9.39
CA THR A 381 25.52 -6.18 9.57
C THR A 381 26.06 -5.65 8.25
N TRP A 382 25.96 -4.34 8.02
CA TRP A 382 26.50 -3.65 6.83
C TRP A 382 27.96 -4.02 6.53
N ASP A 383 28.80 -4.17 7.56
CA ASP A 383 30.21 -4.55 7.48
C ASP A 383 30.47 -5.96 6.92
N LYS A 384 29.46 -6.82 6.82
CA LYS A 384 29.54 -8.15 6.19
C LYS A 384 29.08 -8.06 4.74
N GLU A 385 27.96 -7.38 4.48
CA GLU A 385 27.41 -7.20 3.14
C GLU A 385 28.41 -6.49 2.21
N TRP A 386 29.03 -5.38 2.64
CA TRP A 386 30.02 -4.67 1.82
C TRP A 386 31.40 -5.36 1.74
N LYS A 387 31.60 -6.48 2.45
CA LYS A 387 32.79 -7.35 2.29
C LYS A 387 32.54 -8.53 1.35
N LYS A 388 31.29 -8.77 0.92
CA LYS A 388 31.04 -9.55 -0.28
C LYS A 388 31.59 -8.76 -1.46
N LYS A 389 32.81 -9.10 -1.93
CA LYS A 389 33.23 -8.71 -3.28
C LYS A 389 32.11 -9.14 -4.25
N PRO A 390 31.79 -8.36 -5.30
CA PRO A 390 30.99 -8.91 -6.39
C PRO A 390 31.70 -10.17 -6.90
N ALA A 391 31.01 -11.30 -6.80
CA ALA A 391 31.42 -12.51 -7.49
C ALA A 391 31.07 -12.28 -8.95
N GLU A 392 32.07 -12.44 -9.84
CA GLU A 392 32.05 -11.97 -11.23
C GLU A 392 32.06 -10.42 -11.33
N SER A 393 32.89 -9.78 -12.15
CA SER A 393 33.91 -10.27 -13.08
C SER A 393 35.26 -9.54 -12.89
N VAL A 394 36.24 -10.26 -12.36
CA VAL A 394 37.66 -9.97 -12.61
C VAL A 394 38.22 -11.26 -13.21
N GLU A 395 38.21 -11.32 -14.54
CA GLU A 395 39.27 -12.05 -15.24
C GLU A 395 40.56 -11.30 -14.93
N GLU A 396 41.57 -12.00 -14.41
CA GLU A 396 42.86 -11.38 -14.04
C GLU A 396 43.66 -11.11 -15.31
N ASP A 397 43.34 -10.01 -16.00
CA ASP A 397 44.19 -9.41 -17.04
C ASP A 397 45.44 -8.82 -16.37
N ASP A 398 46.41 -9.70 -16.16
CA ASP A 398 47.63 -9.57 -15.36
C ASP A 398 48.65 -8.55 -15.92
N SER A 399 48.19 -7.61 -16.77
CA SER A 399 49.00 -6.87 -17.74
C SER A 399 49.22 -5.37 -17.45
N ASN A 400 48.58 -4.79 -16.41
CA ASN A 400 48.71 -3.36 -16.08
C ASN A 400 48.83 -3.07 -14.57
N GLY A 401 50.04 -3.18 -14.02
CA GLY A 401 50.35 -2.73 -12.67
C GLY A 401 50.54 -1.21 -12.56
N LEU A 402 49.60 -0.50 -11.92
CA LEU A 402 49.75 0.91 -11.53
C LEU A 402 49.13 1.20 -10.16
N ASN A 403 49.87 1.88 -9.29
CA ASN A 403 49.46 2.16 -7.90
C ASN A 403 48.43 3.30 -7.79
N SER A 404 47.36 3.10 -7.01
CA SER A 404 46.58 4.18 -6.38
C SER A 404 45.82 3.61 -5.16
N ALA A 405 46.33 3.74 -3.93
CA ALA A 405 46.40 4.97 -3.11
C ALA A 405 45.10 5.41 -2.40
N TYR A 406 44.20 4.47 -2.05
CA TYR A 406 43.13 4.70 -1.05
C TYR A 406 43.29 3.82 0.20
N GLY A 407 44.24 4.20 1.06
CA GLY A 407 44.43 3.60 2.38
C GLY A 407 43.47 4.20 3.42
N PHE A 408 42.38 3.52 3.74
CA PHE A 408 41.59 3.82 4.93
C PHE A 408 42.35 3.35 6.18
N GLY A 409 42.89 4.30 6.94
CA GLY A 409 43.44 4.04 8.27
C GLY A 409 42.37 3.56 9.25
N ARG A 410 42.80 2.79 10.26
CA ARG A 410 42.02 2.43 11.45
C ARG A 410 42.49 3.25 12.64
#